data_AF-A0A919KZW3-F1
#
_entry.id   AF-A0A919KZW3-F1
#
_cell.length_a   1.000
_cell.length_b   1.000
_cell.length_c   1.000
_cell.angle_alpha   90.00
_cell.angle_beta   90.00
_cell.angle_gamma   90.00
#
_symmetry.space_group_name_H-M   'P 1'
#
loop_
_entity.id
_entity.type
_entity.pdbx_description
1 polymer ?
#
loop_
_entity_poly.entity_id
_entity_poly.type
_entity_poly.pdbx_seq_one_letter_code
_entity_poly.pdbx_strand_id
1 'polypeptide(L)'
;MFTSKRAFTAVLTAITALFALLIFSSPASAAVFPANAPSGTHLQTGTIDCTESAAGVSCTTYELAGVGRTNATVALAATYSATIQCTNRGGSLVESHDDSVTEVTSASLTSSKNGRLTVPALTSTTPTNAEILAQADCPNPNWTPSVQPGSVTLESWTYTLTFAGFTSPYVLITG
;
A
#
# COMPACT_ATOMS: atom_id res chain seq x y z
N MET A 1 49.71 -6.76 -56.48
CA MET A 1 50.41 -6.42 -55.23
C MET A 1 49.41 -6.54 -54.07
N PHE A 2 49.85 -6.89 -52.86
CA PHE A 2 49.05 -7.32 -51.68
C PHE A 2 48.07 -6.22 -51.18
N THR A 3 46.94 -6.40 -50.44
CA THR A 3 46.47 -7.39 -49.43
C THR A 3 47.01 -7.15 -48.00
N SER A 4 46.25 -7.02 -46.89
CA SER A 4 44.80 -6.80 -46.58
C SER A 4 44.66 -6.56 -45.04
N LYS A 5 43.43 -6.31 -44.51
CA LYS A 5 43.04 -6.20 -43.05
C LYS A 5 43.42 -4.85 -42.39
N ARG A 6 42.76 -4.30 -41.33
CA ARG A 6 41.78 -4.76 -40.30
C ARG A 6 40.75 -3.61 -40.04
N ALA A 7 39.44 -3.87 -39.86
CA ALA A 7 38.72 -4.27 -38.63
C ALA A 7 38.52 -3.13 -37.60
N PHE A 8 37.28 -2.62 -37.44
CA PHE A 8 36.34 -2.86 -36.32
C PHE A 8 36.48 -1.88 -35.12
N THR A 9 35.38 -1.69 -34.38
CA THR A 9 35.19 -0.79 -33.20
C THR A 9 35.15 0.73 -33.56
N ALA A 10 34.21 1.55 -33.09
CA ALA A 10 33.15 1.34 -32.09
C ALA A 10 31.78 1.86 -32.55
N VAL A 11 30.76 0.99 -32.49
CA VAL A 11 29.34 1.37 -32.42
C VAL A 11 28.87 1.01 -31.01
N LEU A 12 28.89 1.99 -30.11
CA LEU A 12 28.49 1.97 -28.68
C LEU A 12 28.69 3.44 -28.22
N THR A 13 27.84 4.14 -27.47
CA THR A 13 26.75 3.79 -26.55
C THR A 13 25.72 4.92 -26.51
N ALA A 14 24.42 4.62 -26.66
CA ALA A 14 23.31 5.47 -26.20
C ALA A 14 22.01 4.64 -26.15
N ILE A 15 22.02 3.51 -25.45
CA ILE A 15 20.80 2.76 -25.15
C ILE A 15 20.08 3.52 -24.04
N THR A 16 19.11 4.36 -24.39
CA THR A 16 18.16 4.92 -23.43
C THR A 16 17.31 3.78 -22.87
N ALA A 17 17.54 3.44 -21.61
CA ALA A 17 16.87 2.34 -20.94
C ALA A 17 15.38 2.64 -20.76
N LEU A 18 14.56 2.09 -21.67
CA LEU A 18 13.11 2.04 -21.49
C LEU A 18 12.80 0.96 -20.45
N PHE A 19 12.92 1.31 -19.17
CA PHE A 19 12.40 0.49 -18.07
C PHE A 19 10.88 0.47 -18.17
N ALA A 20 10.34 -0.55 -18.85
CA ALA A 20 8.92 -0.85 -18.77
C ALA A 20 8.62 -1.32 -17.34
N LEU A 21 7.88 -0.52 -16.58
CA LEU A 21 7.34 -0.97 -15.29
C LEU A 21 6.36 -2.11 -15.57
N LEU A 22 6.82 -3.34 -15.34
CA LEU A 22 5.93 -4.48 -15.16
C LEU A 22 5.22 -4.29 -13.83
N ILE A 23 3.98 -3.80 -13.89
CA ILE A 23 3.11 -3.72 -12.72
C ILE A 23 2.71 -5.15 -12.35
N PHE A 24 3.42 -5.72 -11.38
CA PHE A 24 3.02 -6.98 -10.75
C PHE A 24 1.87 -6.68 -9.78
N SER A 25 0.64 -6.68 -10.29
CA SER A 25 -0.54 -6.66 -9.43
C SER A 25 -0.63 -7.99 -8.66
N SER A 26 -0.19 -8.00 -7.41
CA SER A 26 -0.45 -9.11 -6.49
C SER A 26 -1.97 -9.27 -6.32
N PRO A 27 -2.54 -10.46 -6.51
CA PRO A 27 -3.97 -10.65 -6.31
C PRO A 27 -4.30 -10.55 -4.81
N ALA A 28 -5.15 -9.61 -4.44
CA ALA A 28 -5.65 -9.46 -3.08
C ALA A 28 -6.26 -10.78 -2.58
N SER A 29 -5.87 -11.21 -1.38
CA SER A 29 -6.41 -12.40 -0.72
C SER A 29 -7.52 -11.98 0.25
N ALA A 30 -8.77 -12.29 -0.09
CA ALA A 30 -9.93 -11.99 0.74
C ALA A 30 -10.43 -13.23 1.50
N ALA A 31 -10.62 -13.09 2.80
CA ALA A 31 -11.16 -14.12 3.69
C ALA A 31 -12.30 -13.57 4.56
N VAL A 32 -13.35 -14.38 4.71
CA VAL A 32 -14.48 -14.09 5.60
C VAL A 32 -14.56 -15.19 6.65
N PHE A 33 -14.69 -14.81 7.93
CA PHE A 33 -14.68 -15.71 9.08
C PHE A 33 -16.00 -15.60 9.86
N PRO A 34 -17.06 -16.36 9.50
CA PRO A 34 -18.37 -16.26 10.13
C PRO A 34 -18.39 -16.51 11.65
N ALA A 35 -17.38 -17.20 12.20
CA ALA A 35 -17.21 -17.41 13.63
C ALA A 35 -16.84 -16.11 14.40
N ASN A 36 -16.31 -15.10 13.70
CA ASN A 36 -15.86 -13.83 14.26
C ASN A 36 -16.94 -12.73 14.17
N ALA A 37 -18.21 -13.12 14.08
CA ALA A 37 -19.34 -12.22 13.95
C ALA A 37 -20.58 -12.76 14.72
N PRO A 38 -21.57 -11.89 14.99
CA PRO A 38 -22.87 -12.31 15.51
C PRO A 38 -23.52 -13.38 14.62
N SER A 39 -24.16 -14.38 15.23
CA SER A 39 -24.81 -15.48 14.50
C SER A 39 -25.87 -14.95 13.54
N GLY A 40 -25.77 -15.35 12.27
CA GLY A 40 -26.64 -14.87 11.19
C GLY A 40 -26.09 -13.68 10.40
N THR A 41 -24.90 -13.16 10.73
CA THR A 41 -24.22 -12.15 9.93
C THR A 41 -23.95 -12.65 8.51
N HIS A 42 -24.39 -11.89 7.51
CA HIS A 42 -24.16 -12.16 6.09
C HIS A 42 -24.09 -10.85 5.28
N LEU A 43 -23.50 -10.92 4.09
CA LEU A 43 -23.50 -9.82 3.12
C LEU A 43 -24.93 -9.60 2.58
N GLN A 44 -25.43 -8.36 2.66
CA GLN A 44 -26.74 -7.98 2.16
C GLN A 44 -26.67 -7.32 0.78
N THR A 45 -25.78 -6.33 0.60
CA THR A 45 -25.59 -5.57 -0.64
C THR A 45 -24.13 -5.17 -0.82
N GLY A 46 -23.76 -4.87 -2.07
CA GLY A 46 -22.38 -4.55 -2.46
C GLY A 46 -21.52 -5.80 -2.60
N THR A 47 -20.21 -5.56 -2.67
CA THR A 47 -19.16 -6.59 -2.70
C THR A 47 -18.16 -6.25 -1.61
N ILE A 48 -17.58 -7.26 -0.96
CA ILE A 48 -16.46 -7.09 -0.03
C ILE A 48 -15.18 -7.23 -0.87
N ASP A 49 -14.56 -6.11 -1.24
CA ASP A 49 -13.42 -6.08 -2.15
C ASP A 49 -12.52 -4.86 -1.91
N CYS A 50 -11.26 -4.95 -2.31
CA CYS A 50 -10.30 -3.85 -2.30
C CYS A 50 -9.40 -3.95 -3.54
N THR A 51 -9.25 -2.83 -4.26
CA THR A 51 -8.38 -2.74 -5.45
C THR A 51 -7.15 -1.90 -5.16
N GLU A 52 -6.02 -2.37 -5.66
CA GLU A 52 -4.74 -1.67 -5.62
C GLU A 52 -4.51 -0.87 -6.90
N SER A 53 -3.79 0.25 -6.77
CA SER A 53 -3.28 1.05 -7.88
C SER A 53 -2.00 1.78 -7.47
N ALA A 54 -1.29 2.38 -8.44
CA ALA A 54 -0.16 3.28 -8.15
C ALA A 54 -0.54 4.53 -7.31
N ALA A 55 -1.83 4.82 -7.15
CA ALA A 55 -2.34 5.89 -6.30
C ALA A 55 -2.67 5.43 -4.87
N GLY A 56 -2.54 4.12 -4.56
CA GLY A 56 -2.90 3.50 -3.29
C GLY A 56 -4.04 2.48 -3.42
N VAL A 57 -4.70 2.20 -2.29
CA VAL A 57 -5.69 1.12 -2.13
C VAL A 57 -7.09 1.70 -1.96
N SER A 58 -8.09 1.10 -2.61
CA SER A 58 -9.50 1.50 -2.53
C SER A 58 -10.39 0.30 -2.21
N CYS A 59 -11.05 0.33 -1.05
CA CYS A 59 -11.97 -0.71 -0.59
C CYS A 59 -13.43 -0.28 -0.77
N THR A 60 -14.29 -1.22 -1.14
CA THR A 60 -15.68 -0.97 -1.52
C THR A 60 -16.63 -0.67 -0.35
N THR A 61 -17.71 0.07 -0.62
CA THR A 61 -18.87 0.17 0.27
C THR A 61 -19.73 -1.08 0.17
N TYR A 62 -20.19 -1.62 1.30
CA TYR A 62 -21.15 -2.74 1.35
C TYR A 62 -22.04 -2.68 2.61
N GLU A 63 -23.06 -3.54 2.68
CA GLU A 63 -23.90 -3.69 3.88
C GLU A 63 -23.90 -5.13 4.39
N LEU A 64 -23.73 -5.31 5.70
CA LEU A 64 -23.96 -6.57 6.40
C LEU A 64 -25.33 -6.56 7.08
N ALA A 65 -26.03 -7.69 7.05
CA ALA A 65 -27.28 -7.91 7.81
C ALA A 65 -27.10 -9.06 8.81
N GLY A 66 -27.95 -9.11 9.83
CA GLY A 66 -27.89 -10.12 10.89
C GLY A 66 -26.94 -9.80 12.04
N VAL A 67 -26.41 -8.57 12.13
CA VAL A 67 -25.43 -8.17 13.15
C VAL A 67 -26.04 -7.90 14.54
N GLY A 68 -27.36 -7.98 14.67
CA GLY A 68 -28.08 -7.74 15.94
C GLY A 68 -28.00 -6.29 16.41
N ARG A 69 -27.29 -6.03 17.51
CA ARG A 69 -26.94 -4.68 18.01
C ARG A 69 -25.43 -4.46 18.09
N THR A 70 -24.68 -5.25 17.31
CA THR A 70 -23.23 -5.34 17.42
C THR A 70 -22.58 -4.32 16.49
N ASN A 71 -21.90 -3.36 17.09
CA ASN A 71 -21.06 -2.41 16.37
C ASN A 71 -19.80 -3.11 15.84
N ALA A 72 -19.08 -2.46 14.93
CA ALA A 72 -17.79 -2.95 14.44
C ALA A 72 -16.79 -1.80 14.27
N THR A 73 -15.53 -2.15 14.09
CA THR A 73 -14.50 -1.25 13.57
C THR A 73 -14.04 -1.79 12.23
N VAL A 74 -13.92 -0.91 11.24
CA VAL A 74 -13.29 -1.19 9.96
C VAL A 74 -11.98 -0.39 9.86
N ALA A 75 -10.92 -1.01 9.37
CA ALA A 75 -9.62 -0.36 9.20
C ALA A 75 -8.92 -0.86 7.93
N LEU A 76 -8.22 0.06 7.26
CA LEU A 76 -7.30 -0.19 6.16
C LEU A 76 -5.95 0.38 6.57
N ALA A 77 -4.96 -0.49 6.73
CA ALA A 77 -3.56 -0.13 6.89
C ALA A 77 -2.83 -0.40 5.56
N ALA A 78 -2.03 0.55 5.09
CA ALA A 78 -1.23 0.41 3.86
C ALA A 78 0.20 0.88 4.13
N THR A 79 1.16 0.01 3.86
CA THR A 79 2.59 0.25 4.08
C THR A 79 3.25 0.54 2.73
N TYR A 80 3.91 1.68 2.64
CA TYR A 80 4.63 2.13 1.45
C TYR A 80 6.12 2.19 1.76
N SER A 81 6.95 1.63 0.89
CA SER A 81 8.41 1.76 0.96
C SER A 81 8.90 2.85 0.00
N ALA A 82 10.02 3.50 0.34
CA ALA A 82 10.69 4.46 -0.52
C ALA A 82 12.20 4.48 -0.24
N THR A 83 13.01 4.68 -1.29
CA THR A 83 14.47 4.81 -1.13
C THR A 83 14.83 6.23 -0.75
N ILE A 84 15.44 6.40 0.42
CA ILE A 84 15.98 7.64 0.94
C ILE A 84 17.42 7.81 0.45
N GLN A 85 17.76 9.01 0.01
CA GLN A 85 19.09 9.41 -0.46
C GLN A 85 19.66 10.50 0.45
N CYS A 86 20.76 10.19 1.14
CA CYS A 86 21.44 11.09 2.06
C CYS A 86 22.63 11.78 1.37
N THR A 87 22.52 13.10 1.22
CA THR A 87 23.53 13.94 0.56
C THR A 87 24.34 14.74 1.58
N ASN A 88 25.67 14.70 1.48
CA ASN A 88 26.54 15.47 2.38
C ASN A 88 26.56 16.98 2.02
N ARG A 89 27.11 17.83 2.91
CA ARG A 89 27.25 19.28 2.65
C ARG A 89 28.12 19.65 1.44
N GLY A 90 28.90 18.70 0.91
CA GLY A 90 29.65 18.86 -0.35
C GLY A 90 28.84 18.51 -1.60
N GLY A 91 27.54 18.22 -1.47
CA GLY A 91 26.65 17.87 -2.59
C GLY A 91 26.84 16.46 -3.13
N SER A 92 27.57 15.59 -2.43
CA SER A 92 27.74 14.19 -2.84
C SER A 92 26.74 13.28 -2.10
N LEU A 93 26.07 12.41 -2.85
CA LEU A 93 25.38 11.25 -2.28
C LEU A 93 26.41 10.40 -1.53
N VAL A 94 26.13 10.09 -0.26
CA VAL A 94 27.03 9.31 0.60
C VAL A 94 26.42 7.98 1.05
N GLU A 95 25.09 7.90 1.08
CA GLU A 95 24.36 6.77 1.65
C GLU A 95 22.93 6.75 1.07
N SER A 96 22.35 5.55 0.97
CA SER A 96 20.96 5.35 0.58
C SER A 96 20.41 4.06 1.18
N HIS A 97 19.21 4.13 1.74
CA HIS A 97 18.49 3.02 2.36
C HIS A 97 17.02 3.09 1.99
N ASP A 98 16.30 1.98 2.10
CA ASP A 98 14.85 1.97 2.00
C ASP A 98 14.24 2.23 3.38
N ASP A 99 13.16 2.99 3.42
CA ASP A 99 12.36 3.28 4.61
C ASP A 99 10.87 3.10 4.29
N SER A 100 10.06 2.74 5.29
CA SER A 100 8.65 2.38 5.11
C SER A 100 7.72 3.16 6.05
N VAL A 101 6.69 3.79 5.46
CA VAL A 101 5.63 4.52 6.16
C VAL A 101 4.32 3.73 6.09
N THR A 102 3.57 3.67 7.20
CA THR A 102 2.26 3.00 7.26
C THR A 102 1.13 4.01 7.49
N GLU A 103 0.27 4.14 6.50
CA GLU A 103 -0.96 4.94 6.57
C GLU A 103 -2.12 4.09 7.08
N VAL A 104 -2.90 4.60 8.05
CA VAL A 104 -4.03 3.87 8.65
C VAL A 104 -5.32 4.69 8.61
N THR A 105 -6.24 4.27 7.75
CA THR A 105 -7.61 4.81 7.70
C THR A 105 -8.56 3.88 8.45
N SER A 106 -9.38 4.41 9.37
CA SER A 106 -10.33 3.58 10.12
C SER A 106 -11.66 4.30 10.42
N ALA A 107 -12.71 3.52 10.63
CA ALA A 107 -14.03 4.01 11.03
C ALA A 107 -14.69 3.09 12.07
N SER A 108 -15.37 3.71 13.04
CA SER A 108 -16.25 2.99 13.96
C SER A 108 -17.66 2.94 13.38
N LEU A 109 -18.24 1.75 13.29
CA LEU A 109 -19.51 1.47 12.63
C LEU A 109 -20.57 1.09 13.67
N THR A 110 -21.68 1.82 13.70
CA THR A 110 -22.80 1.54 14.59
C THR A 110 -23.87 0.72 13.88
N SER A 111 -24.34 -0.37 14.49
CA SER A 111 -25.45 -1.15 13.92
C SER A 111 -26.73 -0.31 13.89
N SER A 112 -27.40 -0.25 12.74
CA SER A 112 -28.66 0.48 12.59
C SER A 112 -29.86 -0.38 13.03
N LYS A 113 -31.08 0.19 12.98
CA LYS A 113 -32.31 -0.54 13.29
C LYS A 113 -32.44 -1.76 12.36
N ASN A 114 -32.95 -2.86 12.90
CA ASN A 114 -33.09 -4.17 12.23
C ASN A 114 -31.76 -4.94 12.00
N GLY A 115 -30.68 -4.60 12.72
CA GLY A 115 -29.45 -5.40 12.73
C GLY A 115 -28.71 -5.37 11.40
N ARG A 116 -28.59 -4.17 10.83
CA ARG A 116 -27.82 -3.86 9.62
C ARG A 116 -26.59 -3.05 9.98
N LEU A 117 -25.53 -3.19 9.20
CA LEU A 117 -24.28 -2.45 9.34
C LEU A 117 -23.80 -2.01 7.96
N THR A 118 -23.88 -0.70 7.69
CA THR A 118 -23.28 -0.12 6.49
C THR A 118 -21.79 0.06 6.72
N VAL A 119 -20.98 -0.51 5.84
CA VAL A 119 -19.52 -0.38 5.84
C VAL A 119 -19.15 0.59 4.73
N PRO A 120 -18.58 1.78 5.06
CA PRO A 120 -18.16 2.74 4.06
C PRO A 120 -16.93 2.24 3.30
N ALA A 121 -16.76 2.72 2.07
CA ALA A 121 -15.50 2.65 1.37
C ALA A 121 -14.38 3.27 2.23
N LEU A 122 -13.22 2.61 2.28
CA LEU A 122 -11.98 3.14 2.84
C LEU A 122 -10.95 3.26 1.72
N THR A 123 -10.11 4.28 1.79
CA THR A 123 -9.02 4.50 0.84
C THR A 123 -7.73 4.77 1.58
N SER A 124 -6.61 4.32 1.03
CA SER A 124 -5.29 4.84 1.33
C SER A 124 -4.70 5.45 0.07
N THR A 125 -3.92 6.53 0.21
CA THR A 125 -3.29 7.24 -0.91
C THR A 125 -1.78 7.15 -0.78
N THR A 126 -1.09 6.98 -1.91
CA THR A 126 0.38 7.00 -1.95
C THR A 126 0.93 8.27 -1.28
N PRO A 127 1.78 8.17 -0.25
CA PRO A 127 2.24 9.31 0.52
C PRO A 127 3.14 10.22 -0.32
N THR A 128 3.12 11.51 0.01
CA THR A 128 4.02 12.49 -0.60
C THR A 128 5.44 12.34 -0.08
N ASN A 129 6.42 12.83 -0.86
CA ASN A 129 7.80 12.90 -0.41
C ASN A 129 7.96 13.65 0.93
N ALA A 130 7.07 14.62 1.24
CA ALA A 130 7.13 15.36 2.49
C ALA A 130 6.67 14.52 3.70
N GLU A 131 5.67 13.65 3.52
CA GLU A 131 5.18 12.73 4.58
C GLU A 131 6.20 11.62 4.85
N ILE A 132 6.87 11.12 3.81
CA ILE A 132 7.99 10.17 3.93
C ILE A 132 9.17 10.84 4.66
N LEU A 133 9.59 12.04 4.23
CA LEU A 133 10.71 12.77 4.85
C LEU A 133 10.40 13.32 6.26
N ALA A 134 9.16 13.24 6.73
CA ALA A 134 8.80 13.52 8.12
C ALA A 134 9.10 12.35 9.06
N GLN A 135 9.38 11.16 8.51
CA GLN A 135 9.68 9.93 9.27
C GLN A 135 11.08 9.36 8.94
N ALA A 136 11.65 9.71 7.78
CA ALA A 136 12.97 9.27 7.35
C ALA A 136 14.14 10.06 7.96
N ASP A 137 15.17 9.34 8.42
CA ASP A 137 16.36 9.86 9.07
C ASP A 137 17.65 9.52 8.30
N CYS A 138 18.54 10.51 8.12
CA CYS A 138 19.92 10.24 7.70
C CYS A 138 20.80 9.88 8.92
N PRO A 139 21.65 8.83 8.85
CA PRO A 139 22.53 8.43 9.96
C PRO A 139 23.47 9.52 10.52
N ASN A 140 23.68 10.60 9.76
CA ASN A 140 24.40 11.79 10.21
C ASN A 140 23.51 13.03 10.04
N PRO A 141 23.22 13.79 11.11
CA PRO A 141 22.34 14.97 11.07
C PRO A 141 22.91 16.17 10.28
N ASN A 142 24.12 16.05 9.71
CA ASN A 142 24.69 17.02 8.79
C ASN A 142 24.45 16.66 7.31
N TRP A 143 23.72 15.58 7.02
CA TRP A 143 23.31 15.18 5.68
C TRP A 143 21.87 15.62 5.42
N THR A 144 21.57 15.92 4.15
CA THR A 144 20.22 16.27 3.70
C THR A 144 19.55 15.01 3.16
N PRO A 145 18.41 14.55 3.73
CA PRO A 145 17.63 13.46 3.18
C PRO A 145 16.81 13.94 1.97
N SER A 146 16.55 13.02 1.05
CA SER A 146 15.68 13.23 -0.12
C SER A 146 15.11 11.90 -0.60
N VAL A 147 13.87 11.87 -1.08
CA VAL A 147 13.29 10.64 -1.65
C VAL A 147 13.80 10.46 -3.07
N GLN A 148 14.33 9.28 -3.40
CA GLN A 148 14.74 8.93 -4.76
C GLN A 148 13.52 8.99 -5.70
N PRO A 149 13.57 9.76 -6.81
CA PRO A 149 12.44 9.89 -7.71
C PRO A 149 11.93 8.54 -8.23
N GLY A 150 10.62 8.29 -8.06
CA GLY A 150 9.98 7.05 -8.50
C GLY A 150 10.23 5.81 -7.63
N SER A 151 10.85 5.95 -6.45
CA SER A 151 11.07 4.84 -5.52
C SER A 151 9.89 4.52 -4.60
N VAL A 152 8.89 5.41 -4.48
CA VAL A 152 7.73 5.18 -3.61
C VAL A 152 6.87 4.07 -4.19
N THR A 153 6.72 2.97 -3.46
CA THR A 153 5.93 1.80 -3.85
C THR A 153 5.06 1.32 -2.70
N LEU A 154 3.88 0.76 -3.00
CA LEU A 154 3.09 0.05 -2.00
C LEU A 154 3.77 -1.31 -1.74
N GLU A 155 4.11 -1.59 -0.49
CA GLU A 155 4.81 -2.81 -0.08
C GLU A 155 3.82 -3.89 0.39
N SER A 156 2.81 -3.49 1.15
CA SER A 156 1.71 -4.36 1.59
C SER A 156 0.53 -3.55 2.11
N TRP A 157 -0.63 -4.18 2.23
CA TRP A 157 -1.78 -3.60 2.91
C TRP A 157 -2.67 -4.65 3.58
N THR A 158 -3.47 -4.20 4.53
CA THR A 158 -4.39 -5.04 5.29
C THR A 158 -5.67 -4.28 5.59
N TYR A 159 -6.78 -4.80 5.06
CA TYR A 159 -8.14 -4.38 5.42
C TYR A 159 -8.72 -5.36 6.44
N THR A 160 -9.35 -4.83 7.49
CA THR A 160 -10.09 -5.61 8.49
C THR A 160 -11.45 -5.02 8.79
N LEU A 161 -12.42 -5.89 9.07
CA LEU A 161 -13.64 -5.56 9.82
C LEU A 161 -13.74 -6.47 11.03
N THR A 162 -13.77 -5.89 12.23
CA THR A 162 -13.86 -6.62 13.51
C THR A 162 -15.08 -6.17 14.29
N PHE A 163 -15.95 -7.11 14.69
CA PHE A 163 -17.12 -6.83 15.50
C PHE A 163 -16.77 -6.60 16.98
N ALA A 164 -17.51 -5.71 17.65
CA ALA A 164 -17.38 -5.47 19.08
C ALA A 164 -17.65 -6.77 19.87
N GLY A 165 -16.72 -7.12 20.77
CA GLY A 165 -16.76 -8.38 21.52
C GLY A 165 -16.04 -9.55 20.85
N PHE A 166 -15.51 -9.38 19.63
CA PHE A 166 -14.66 -10.35 18.93
C PHE A 166 -13.21 -9.84 18.87
N THR A 167 -12.25 -10.75 18.99
CA THR A 167 -10.79 -10.44 19.00
C THR A 167 -10.11 -10.66 17.65
N SER A 168 -10.82 -11.21 16.67
CA SER A 168 -10.32 -11.55 15.35
C SER A 168 -11.27 -11.00 14.29
N PRO A 169 -10.77 -10.66 13.08
CA PRO A 169 -11.59 -10.04 12.05
C PRO A 169 -12.66 -11.00 11.50
N TYR A 170 -13.84 -10.44 11.18
CA TYR A 170 -14.86 -11.10 10.35
C TYR A 170 -14.50 -11.02 8.87
N VAL A 171 -13.95 -9.89 8.40
CA VAL A 171 -13.34 -9.75 7.07
C VAL A 171 -11.87 -9.44 7.26
N LEU A 172 -11.01 -10.20 6.58
CA LEU A 172 -9.60 -9.89 6.37
C LEU A 172 -9.34 -9.85 4.86
N ILE A 173 -8.74 -8.78 4.35
CA ILE A 173 -8.20 -8.74 2.99
C ILE A 173 -6.77 -8.25 3.08
N THR A 174 -5.84 -8.95 2.42
CA THR A 174 -4.42 -8.59 2.38
C THR A 174 -3.93 -8.56 0.93
N GLY A 175 -3.05 -7.61 0.60
CA GLY A 175 -2.32 -7.56 -0.66
C GLY A 175 -0.89 -7.08 -0.44
#